data_AF-A0A7C7D5R1-F1
#
_entry.id   AF-A0A7C7D5R1-F1
#
_cell.length_a   1.000
_cell.length_b   1.000
_cell.length_c   1.000
_cell.angle_alpha   90.00
_cell.angle_beta   90.00
_cell.angle_gamma   90.00
#
_symmetry.space_group_name_H-M   'P 1'
#
loop_
_entity.id
_entity.type
_entity.pdbx_description
1 polymer ?
#
loop_
_entity_poly.entity_id
_entity_poly.type
_entity_poly.pdbx_seq_one_letter_code
_entity_poly.pdbx_strand_id
1 'polypeptide(L)'
;MLGFIKTAEPLTKEQLDIKKETSFVYDSRGNQIAMFTGSESMDRELVFYKDTPEYLRQAFVAIEDERFFEHSGIDLKRIAQI
;
A
#
# COMPACT_ATOMS: atom_id res chain seq x y z
N MET A 1 19.36 2.46 13.03
CA MET A 1 18.87 1.73 11.84
C MET A 1 19.37 0.29 11.79
N LEU A 2 20.68 0.02 11.79
CA LEU A 2 21.21 -1.36 11.83
C LEU A 2 20.70 -2.20 13.01
N GLY A 3 20.53 -1.59 14.20
CA GLY A 3 19.97 -2.27 15.37
C GLY A 3 18.53 -2.75 15.16
N PHE A 4 17.69 -1.97 14.47
CA PHE A 4 16.28 -2.30 14.23
C PHE A 4 16.11 -3.41 13.19
N ILE A 5 16.95 -3.42 12.13
CA ILE A 5 16.93 -4.48 11.10
C ILE A 5 17.39 -5.81 11.71
N LYS A 6 18.42 -5.79 12.56
CA LYS A 6 18.99 -7.01 13.16
C LYS A 6 18.01 -7.74 14.09
N THR A 7 17.09 -7.02 14.73
CA THR A 7 16.12 -7.57 15.68
C THR A 7 14.74 -7.79 15.07
N ALA A 8 14.52 -7.42 13.80
CA ALA A 8 13.23 -7.60 13.14
C ALA A 8 13.00 -9.07 12.78
N GLU A 9 11.78 -9.55 12.95
CA GLU A 9 11.38 -10.86 12.45
C GLU A 9 11.37 -10.86 10.90
N PRO A 10 11.80 -11.94 10.23
CA PRO A 10 11.73 -12.05 8.79
C PRO A 10 10.28 -11.99 8.29
N LEU A 11 10.04 -11.26 7.20
CA LEU A 11 8.74 -11.20 6.55
C LEU A 11 8.45 -12.47 5.75
N THR A 12 7.22 -12.98 5.85
CA THR A 12 6.67 -14.01 4.96
C THR A 12 5.84 -13.38 3.85
N LYS A 13 5.62 -14.12 2.75
CA LYS A 13 4.81 -13.62 1.62
C LYS A 13 3.37 -13.33 2.04
N GLU A 14 2.82 -14.18 2.89
CA GLU A 14 1.46 -14.09 3.39
C GLU A 14 1.23 -12.86 4.27
N GLN A 15 2.29 -12.23 4.78
CA GLN A 15 2.19 -10.96 5.51
C GLN A 15 2.04 -9.76 4.57
N LEU A 16 2.39 -9.93 3.28
CA LEU A 16 2.26 -8.89 2.25
C LEU A 16 0.92 -8.97 1.50
N ASP A 17 0.18 -10.06 1.67
CA ASP A 17 -1.13 -10.24 1.04
C ASP A 17 -2.18 -9.32 1.66
N ILE A 18 -3.06 -8.77 0.81
CA ILE A 18 -4.24 -8.04 1.25
C ILE A 18 -5.30 -9.05 1.68
N LYS A 19 -5.53 -9.14 3.00
CA LYS A 19 -6.44 -10.14 3.60
C LYS A 19 -7.86 -9.64 3.82
N LYS A 20 -8.07 -8.32 3.75
CA LYS A 20 -9.33 -7.67 4.15
C LYS A 20 -9.64 -6.53 3.21
N GLU A 21 -10.84 -6.59 2.66
CA GLU A 21 -11.39 -5.62 1.72
C GLU A 21 -12.84 -5.34 2.11
N THR A 22 -13.35 -4.21 1.65
CA THR A 22 -14.74 -3.82 1.87
C THR A 22 -15.65 -4.61 0.95
N SER A 23 -16.73 -5.17 1.51
CA SER A 23 -17.76 -5.87 0.73
C SER A 23 -18.89 -4.92 0.37
N PHE A 24 -19.29 -4.95 -0.90
CA PHE A 24 -20.37 -4.11 -1.44
C PHE A 24 -21.57 -4.98 -1.81
N VAL A 25 -22.78 -4.55 -1.41
CA VAL A 25 -24.03 -5.22 -1.78
C VAL A 25 -24.81 -4.35 -2.75
N TYR A 26 -25.28 -4.97 -3.83
CA TYR A 26 -26.02 -4.32 -4.91
C TYR A 26 -27.43 -4.92 -5.04
N ASP A 27 -28.41 -4.09 -5.38
CA ASP A 27 -29.74 -4.54 -5.79
C ASP A 27 -29.73 -5.12 -7.23
N SER A 28 -30.86 -5.66 -7.67
CA SER A 28 -31.00 -6.25 -9.02
C SER A 28 -30.86 -5.26 -10.17
N ARG A 29 -30.87 -3.95 -9.89
CA ARG A 29 -30.66 -2.86 -10.85
C ARG A 29 -29.23 -2.31 -10.81
N GLY A 30 -28.36 -2.88 -9.96
CA GLY A 30 -26.97 -2.46 -9.80
C GLY A 30 -26.77 -1.26 -8.85
N ASN A 31 -27.79 -0.86 -8.09
CA ASN A 31 -27.60 0.20 -7.09
C ASN A 31 -26.95 -0.39 -5.83
N GLN A 32 -25.89 0.24 -5.34
CA GLN A 32 -25.29 -0.14 -4.06
C GLN A 32 -26.27 0.17 -2.91
N ILE A 33 -26.55 -0.82 -2.07
CA ILE A 33 -27.50 -0.72 -0.96
C ILE A 33 -26.85 -0.91 0.41
N ALA A 34 -25.64 -1.47 0.47
CA ALA A 34 -24.87 -1.61 1.70
C ALA A 34 -23.37 -1.71 1.42
N MET A 35 -22.59 -1.39 2.45
CA MET A 35 -21.15 -1.51 2.48
C MET A 35 -20.73 -2.09 3.83
N PHE A 36 -19.86 -3.10 3.82
CA PHE A 36 -19.37 -3.76 5.03
C PHE A 36 -17.84 -3.69 5.09
N THR A 37 -17.34 -2.95 6.07
CA THR A 37 -15.90 -2.68 6.32
C THR A 37 -15.25 -3.70 7.27
N GLY A 38 -15.94 -4.82 7.54
CA GLY A 38 -15.51 -5.83 8.50
C GLY A 38 -15.43 -5.34 9.95
N SER A 39 -14.95 -6.21 10.84
CA SER A 39 -14.83 -5.94 12.28
C SER A 39 -13.81 -4.84 12.62
N GLU A 40 -12.86 -4.57 11.73
CA GLU A 40 -11.82 -3.54 11.92
C GLU A 40 -12.26 -2.16 11.44
N SER A 41 -13.47 -2.04 10.86
CA SER A 41 -13.96 -0.77 10.31
C SER A 41 -13.01 -0.14 9.29
N MET A 42 -12.39 -0.97 8.46
CA MET A 42 -11.42 -0.55 7.46
C MET A 42 -12.08 -0.48 6.09
N ASP A 43 -12.26 0.75 5.60
CA ASP A 43 -12.72 1.02 4.24
C ASP A 43 -11.54 0.90 3.26
N ARG A 44 -11.56 -0.16 2.44
CA ARG A 44 -10.48 -0.52 1.53
C ARG A 44 -11.03 -1.17 0.28
N GLU A 45 -10.58 -0.65 -0.86
CA GLU A 45 -10.80 -1.21 -2.19
C GLU A 45 -9.45 -1.62 -2.79
N LEU A 46 -9.40 -2.83 -3.35
CA LEU A 46 -8.21 -3.32 -4.03
C LEU A 46 -8.07 -2.64 -5.39
N VAL A 47 -6.91 -2.01 -5.61
CA VAL A 47 -6.53 -1.45 -6.91
C VAL A 47 -5.23 -2.08 -7.38
N PHE A 48 -5.16 -2.48 -8.64
CA PHE A 48 -3.90 -2.95 -9.21
C PHE A 48 -3.06 -1.77 -9.70
N TYR A 49 -1.74 -1.94 -9.68
CA TYR A 49 -0.79 -0.93 -10.14
C TYR A 49 -1.12 -0.35 -11.54
N LYS A 50 -1.55 -1.21 -12.47
CA LYS A 50 -1.94 -0.83 -13.83
C LYS A 50 -3.19 0.04 -13.90
N ASP A 51 -4.05 -0.01 -12.88
CA ASP A 51 -5.32 0.71 -12.81
C ASP A 51 -5.15 2.06 -12.08
N THR A 52 -3.95 2.34 -11.55
CA THR A 52 -3.63 3.63 -10.92
C THR A 52 -3.25 4.68 -11.97
N PRO A 53 -3.76 5.93 -11.87
CA PRO A 53 -3.34 7.02 -12.74
C PRO A 53 -1.83 7.29 -12.63
N GLU A 54 -1.17 7.44 -13.78
CA GLU A 54 0.28 7.65 -13.83
C GLU A 54 0.73 8.82 -12.95
N TYR A 55 0.06 9.97 -13.08
CA TYR A 55 0.41 11.17 -12.31
C TYR A 55 0.15 11.02 -10.81
N LEU A 56 -0.85 10.23 -10.41
CA LEU A 56 -1.08 9.94 -8.98
C LEU A 56 0.12 9.17 -8.42
N ARG A 57 0.58 8.16 -9.15
CA ARG A 57 1.69 7.33 -8.73
C ARG A 57 3.01 8.10 -8.72
N GLN A 58 3.25 8.92 -9.74
CA GLN A 58 4.41 9.82 -9.80
C GLN A 58 4.40 10.85 -8.65
N ALA A 59 3.24 11.42 -8.32
CA ALA A 59 3.12 12.36 -7.21
C ALA A 59 3.47 11.71 -5.87
N PHE A 60 3.01 10.48 -5.62
CA PHE A 60 3.39 9.72 -4.41
C PHE A 60 4.90 9.48 -4.33
N VAL A 61 5.51 9.01 -5.42
CA VAL A 61 6.96 8.78 -5.49
C VAL A 61 7.71 10.10 -5.24
N ALA A 62 7.32 11.20 -5.89
CA ALA A 62 7.99 12.49 -5.71
C ALA A 62 7.94 13.03 -4.26
N ILE A 63 6.87 12.75 -3.52
CA ILE A 63 6.67 13.24 -2.14
C ILE A 63 7.37 12.36 -1.10
N GLU A 64 7.18 11.04 -1.18
CA GLU A 64 7.66 10.11 -0.15
C GLU A 64 9.12 9.71 -0.37
N ASP A 65 9.46 9.36 -1.62
CA ASP A 65 10.76 8.81 -2.00
C ASP A 65 11.06 9.07 -3.49
N GLU A 66 11.61 10.26 -3.77
CA GLU A 66 11.89 10.72 -5.14
C GLU A 66 12.77 9.78 -5.98
N ARG A 67 13.54 8.90 -5.31
CA ARG A 67 14.49 7.95 -5.93
C ARG A 67 14.07 6.50 -5.75
N PHE A 68 12.80 6.26 -5.41
CA PHE A 68 12.26 4.93 -5.13
C PHE A 68 12.67 3.86 -6.15
N PHE A 69 12.65 4.20 -7.45
CA PHE A 69 13.00 3.28 -8.54
C PHE A 69 14.51 3.16 -8.82
N GLU A 70 15.34 4.04 -8.26
CA GLU A 70 16.79 4.06 -8.50
C GLU A 70 17.56 3.18 -7.50
N HIS A 71 16.97 2.87 -6.35
CA HIS A 71 17.64 2.16 -5.26
C HIS A 71 16.93 0.86 -4.85
N SER A 72 17.71 -0.10 -4.36
CA SER A 72 17.21 -1.41 -3.91
C SER A 72 16.66 -1.41 -2.48
N GLY A 73 15.95 -0.35 -2.10
CA GLY A 73 15.31 -0.19 -0.78
C GLY A 73 16.16 0.49 0.30
N ILE A 74 17.38 0.95 -0.03
CA ILE A 74 18.20 1.79 0.86
C ILE A 74 18.68 3.02 0.10
N ASP A 75 18.15 4.19 0.46
CA ASP A 75 18.63 5.47 -0.08
C ASP A 75 19.83 5.99 0.70
N LEU A 76 21.03 5.62 0.25
CA LEU A 76 22.29 6.07 0.88
C LEU A 76 22.48 7.60 0.81
N LYS A 77 21.97 8.25 -0.24
CA LYS A 77 22.11 9.71 -0.39
C LYS A 77 21.28 10.42 0.68
N ARG A 78 20.03 9.99 0.90
CA ARG A 78 19.18 10.54 1.97
C ARG A 78 19.78 10.25 3.35
N ILE A 79 20.29 9.04 3.57
CA ILE A 79 20.88 8.66 4.87
C ILE A 79 22.12 9.50 5.20
N ALA A 80 22.97 9.78 4.21
CA ALA A 80 24.20 10.56 4.42
C ALA A 80 23.98 12.08 4.48
N GLN A 81 22.80 12.57 4.09
CA GLN A 81 22.42 13.99 4.14
C GLN A 81 21.78 14.40 5.49
N ILE A 82 21.53 13.45 6.38
CA ILE A 82 21.12 13.67 7.78
C ILE A 82 22.38 13.68 8.65
#